data_AF-A0A353B2H4-F1
#
_entry.id   AF-A0A353B2H4-F1
#
_cell.length_a   1.000
_cell.length_b   1.000
_cell.length_c   1.000
_cell.angle_alpha   90.00
_cell.angle_beta   90.00
_cell.angle_gamma   90.00
#
_symmetry.space_group_name_H-M   'P 1'
#
loop_
_entity.id
_entity.type
_entity.pdbx_description
1 polymer ?
#
loop_
_entity_poly.entity_id
_entity_poly.type
_entity_poly.pdbx_seq_one_letter_code
_entity_poly.pdbx_strand_id
1 'polypeptide(L)'
;YEAAYEIVTDDDFQSDDVDYSGLLNNLAWVLATSTKEEIRDGKRALELAQEACEETDFKAAHILSTLAAAHAEVGDFENARKWAKKAVTQSEKDADDPEQLKHLKDELESYKKDEKWREKQDIDENDAPIDAPLQTIDT
;
A
#
# COMPACT_ATOMS: atom_id res chain seq x y z
N TYR A 1 -41.10 -2.13 -17.14
CA TYR A 1 -40.65 -1.75 -15.79
C TYR A 1 -40.14 -2.95 -15.01
N GLU A 2 -40.75 -4.13 -15.09
CA GLU A 2 -40.17 -5.34 -14.44
C GLU A 2 -39.02 -6.01 -15.23
N ALA A 3 -38.93 -5.84 -16.55
CA ALA A 3 -37.82 -6.38 -17.35
C ALA A 3 -36.47 -5.62 -17.20
N ALA A 4 -36.43 -4.53 -16.44
CA ALA A 4 -35.20 -3.78 -16.18
C ALA A 4 -34.52 -4.18 -14.86
N TYR A 5 -35.20 -4.96 -14.01
CA TYR A 5 -34.66 -5.44 -12.74
C TYR A 5 -33.92 -6.79 -12.89
N GLU A 6 -34.18 -7.54 -13.96
CA GLU A 6 -33.48 -8.79 -14.26
C GLU A 6 -32.09 -8.59 -14.90
N ILE A 7 -31.80 -7.40 -15.45
CA ILE A 7 -30.49 -7.08 -16.03
C ILE A 7 -29.48 -6.65 -14.94
N VAL A 8 -29.93 -6.37 -13.72
CA VAL A 8 -29.07 -5.90 -12.62
C VAL A 8 -28.69 -7.03 -11.66
N THR A 9 -29.14 -8.26 -11.92
CA THR A 9 -28.67 -9.47 -11.22
C THR A 9 -27.75 -10.30 -12.10
N ASP A 10 -26.99 -9.65 -12.98
CA ASP A 10 -25.82 -10.26 -13.59
C ASP A 10 -24.82 -10.55 -12.46
N ASP A 11 -24.92 -11.78 -11.97
CA ASP A 11 -23.99 -12.56 -11.15
C ASP A 11 -22.61 -12.75 -11.84
N ASP A 12 -22.26 -11.84 -12.75
CA ASP A 12 -21.09 -11.85 -13.64
C ASP A 12 -20.05 -10.77 -13.26
N PHE A 13 -20.26 -10.01 -12.19
CA PHE A 13 -19.16 -9.29 -11.53
C PHE A 13 -18.34 -10.30 -10.71
N GLN A 14 -17.63 -11.19 -11.42
CA GLN A 14 -16.74 -12.16 -10.82
C GLN A 14 -15.69 -11.38 -10.00
N SER A 15 -15.67 -11.63 -8.69
CA SER A 15 -14.70 -11.09 -7.73
C SER A 15 -13.25 -11.42 -8.07
N ASP A 16 -13.03 -12.30 -9.05
CA ASP A 16 -11.76 -12.94 -9.38
C ASP A 16 -10.79 -12.04 -10.17
N ASP A 17 -11.25 -10.89 -10.68
CA ASP A 17 -10.40 -9.94 -11.45
C ASP A 17 -9.79 -8.81 -10.60
N VAL A 18 -10.20 -8.67 -9.34
CA VAL A 18 -9.70 -7.60 -8.46
C VAL A 18 -8.58 -8.14 -7.59
N ASP A 19 -7.36 -7.63 -7.75
CA ASP A 19 -6.27 -7.85 -6.79
C ASP A 19 -6.59 -7.17 -5.45
N TYR A 20 -7.40 -7.85 -4.64
CA TYR A 20 -7.87 -7.35 -3.36
C TYR A 20 -6.70 -7.09 -2.41
N SER A 21 -5.70 -7.97 -2.41
CA SER A 21 -4.49 -7.81 -1.60
C SER A 21 -3.71 -6.55 -1.98
N GLY A 22 -3.57 -6.27 -3.28
CA GLY A 22 -2.93 -5.07 -3.80
C GLY A 22 -3.69 -3.80 -3.44
N LEU A 23 -5.02 -3.82 -3.51
CA LEU A 23 -5.86 -2.67 -3.11
C LEU A 23 -5.70 -2.33 -1.62
N LEU A 24 -5.81 -3.35 -0.76
CA LEU A 24 -5.61 -3.19 0.69
C LEU A 24 -4.20 -2.68 1.00
N ASN A 25 -3.19 -3.27 0.34
CA ASN A 25 -1.79 -2.88 0.47
C ASN A 25 -1.56 -1.40 0.09
N ASN A 26 -2.06 -0.97 -1.06
CA ASN A 26 -1.83 0.40 -1.55
C ASN A 26 -2.44 1.44 -0.61
N LEU A 27 -3.65 1.19 -0.11
CA LEU A 27 -4.27 2.07 0.86
C LEU A 27 -3.50 2.07 2.19
N ALA A 28 -3.10 0.89 2.68
CA ALA A 28 -2.33 0.77 3.91
C ALA A 28 -0.98 1.51 3.83
N TRP A 29 -0.29 1.39 2.70
CA TRP A 29 0.98 2.07 2.45
C TRP A 29 0.83 3.59 2.56
N VAL A 30 -0.14 4.17 1.85
CA VAL A 30 -0.40 5.62 1.91
C VAL A 30 -0.70 6.08 3.33
N LEU A 31 -1.55 5.35 4.06
CA LEU A 31 -1.93 5.69 5.43
C LEU A 31 -0.74 5.55 6.43
N ALA A 32 0.25 4.71 6.14
CA ALA A 32 1.42 4.52 7.00
C ALA A 32 2.56 5.50 6.68
N THR A 33 2.81 5.79 5.39
CA THR A 33 4.06 6.41 4.94
C THR A 33 3.91 7.82 4.40
N SER A 34 2.68 8.32 4.24
CA SER A 34 2.43 9.66 3.70
C SER A 34 3.24 10.73 4.44
N THR A 35 3.81 11.66 3.70
CA THR A 35 4.49 12.85 4.23
C THR A 35 3.51 13.82 4.91
N LYS A 36 2.24 13.83 4.47
CA LYS A 36 1.15 14.64 5.01
C LYS A 36 0.54 14.00 6.25
N GLU A 37 0.52 14.73 7.36
CA GLU A 37 0.06 14.20 8.65
C GLU A 37 -1.42 13.88 8.66
N GLU A 38 -2.22 14.70 8.00
CA GLU A 38 -3.66 14.57 7.88
C GLU A 38 -4.11 13.33 7.09
N ILE A 39 -3.20 12.72 6.31
CA ILE A 39 -3.46 11.48 5.58
C ILE A 39 -3.09 10.27 6.44
N ARG A 40 -2.15 10.42 7.39
CA ARG A 40 -1.64 9.26 8.13
C ARG A 40 -2.68 8.73 9.12
N ASP A 41 -2.89 7.42 9.09
CA ASP A 41 -3.66 6.68 10.08
C ASP A 41 -3.00 5.32 10.31
N GLY A 42 -2.07 5.26 11.27
CA GLY A 42 -1.32 4.05 11.56
C GLY A 42 -2.19 2.87 12.03
N LYS A 43 -3.31 3.13 12.71
CA LYS A 43 -4.20 2.05 13.16
C LYS A 43 -4.92 1.44 11.98
N ARG A 44 -5.49 2.27 11.11
CA ARG A 44 -6.16 1.79 9.91
C ARG A 44 -5.18 1.14 8.93
N ALA A 45 -3.98 1.69 8.79
CA ALA A 45 -2.92 1.08 8.01
C ALA A 45 -2.57 -0.33 8.51
N LEU A 46 -2.50 -0.52 9.83
CA LEU A 46 -2.17 -1.81 10.42
C LEU A 46 -3.25 -2.87 10.15
N GLU A 47 -4.52 -2.50 10.28
CA GLU A 47 -5.65 -3.38 9.95
C GLU A 47 -5.60 -3.84 8.49
N LEU A 48 -5.47 -2.90 7.57
CA LEU A 48 -5.47 -3.17 6.13
C LEU A 48 -4.23 -3.96 5.68
N ALA A 49 -3.04 -3.61 6.20
CA ALA A 49 -1.81 -4.32 5.87
C ALA A 49 -1.81 -5.77 6.40
N GLN A 50 -2.41 -6.00 7.56
CA GLN A 50 -2.56 -7.33 8.13
C GLN A 50 -3.48 -8.19 7.27
N GLU A 51 -4.63 -7.64 6.85
CA GLU A 51 -5.57 -8.32 5.94
C GLU A 51 -4.91 -8.63 4.59
N ALA A 52 -4.20 -7.67 3.99
CA ALA A 52 -3.44 -7.89 2.75
C ALA A 52 -2.37 -8.98 2.88
N CYS A 53 -1.71 -9.07 4.04
CA CYS A 53 -0.75 -10.12 4.31
C CYS A 53 -1.42 -11.49 4.43
N GLU A 54 -2.62 -11.58 5.01
CA GLU A 54 -3.38 -12.82 5.13
C GLU A 54 -3.82 -13.35 3.75
N GLU A 55 -4.30 -12.47 2.87
CA GLU A 55 -4.67 -12.82 1.49
C GLU A 55 -3.50 -13.39 0.66
N THR A 56 -2.27 -13.00 0.98
CA THR A 56 -1.05 -13.48 0.30
C THR A 56 -0.31 -14.59 1.05
N ASP A 57 -0.92 -15.19 2.07
CA ASP A 57 -0.27 -16.15 2.99
C ASP A 57 1.06 -15.63 3.57
N PHE A 58 1.22 -14.31 3.71
CA PHE A 58 2.44 -13.65 4.12
C PHE A 58 3.65 -13.99 3.23
N LYS A 59 3.43 -14.11 1.92
CA LYS A 59 4.47 -14.43 0.91
C LYS A 59 4.82 -13.26 -0.02
N ALA A 60 4.02 -12.20 -0.07
CA ALA A 60 4.32 -11.04 -0.90
C ALA A 60 5.26 -10.06 -0.19
N ALA A 61 6.50 -9.92 -0.68
CA ALA A 61 7.53 -9.11 -0.03
C ALA A 61 7.14 -7.63 0.15
N HIS A 62 6.53 -7.02 -0.87
CA HIS A 62 6.09 -5.63 -0.82
C HIS A 62 4.97 -5.41 0.22
N ILE A 63 4.01 -6.34 0.34
CA ILE A 63 2.94 -6.26 1.34
C ILE A 63 3.48 -6.43 2.77
N LEU A 64 4.46 -7.31 2.95
CA LEU A 64 5.14 -7.47 4.24
C LEU A 64 5.87 -6.18 4.67
N SER A 65 6.40 -5.40 3.73
CA SER A 65 7.00 -4.09 4.03
C SER A 65 5.94 -3.07 4.44
N THR A 66 4.77 -3.05 3.79
CA THR A 66 3.65 -2.21 4.21
C THR A 66 3.20 -2.53 5.63
N LEU A 67 3.14 -3.80 6.01
CA LEU A 67 2.85 -4.20 7.40
C LEU A 67 3.92 -3.67 8.37
N ALA A 68 5.20 -3.73 7.98
CA ALA A 68 6.28 -3.15 8.77
C ALA A 68 6.14 -1.63 8.95
N ALA A 69 5.81 -0.91 7.87
CA ALA A 69 5.57 0.53 7.90
C ALA A 69 4.39 0.90 8.81
N ALA A 70 3.30 0.15 8.76
CA ALA A 70 2.14 0.36 9.61
C ALA A 70 2.48 0.15 11.11
N HIS A 71 3.24 -0.90 11.44
CA HIS A 71 3.74 -1.11 12.80
C HIS A 71 4.64 0.05 13.27
N ALA A 72 5.55 0.54 12.41
CA ALA A 72 6.38 1.69 12.73
C ALA A 72 5.54 2.96 12.95
N GLU A 73 4.48 3.17 12.18
CA GLU A 73 3.61 4.35 12.32
C GLU A 73 2.93 4.39 13.69
N VAL A 74 2.49 3.25 14.23
CA VAL A 74 1.93 3.17 15.58
C VAL A 74 2.99 3.10 16.69
N GLY A 75 4.28 3.16 16.34
CA GLY A 75 5.42 3.16 17.27
C GLY A 75 5.89 1.77 17.71
N ASP A 76 5.36 0.70 17.11
CA ASP A 76 5.77 -0.68 17.37
C ASP A 76 6.95 -1.07 16.47
N PHE A 77 8.12 -0.51 16.78
CA PHE A 77 9.34 -0.77 16.00
C PHE A 77 9.86 -2.20 16.14
N GLU A 78 9.49 -2.92 17.20
CA GLU A 78 9.84 -4.34 17.35
C GLU A 78 9.21 -5.17 16.24
N ASN A 79 7.90 -5.04 16.04
CA ASN A 79 7.23 -5.73 14.93
C ASN A 79 7.61 -5.14 13.57
N ALA A 80 7.84 -3.82 13.47
CA ALA A 80 8.32 -3.22 12.22
C ALA A 80 9.62 -3.89 11.71
N ARG A 81 10.63 -4.02 12.58
CA ARG A 81 11.89 -4.71 12.22
C ARG A 81 11.67 -6.19 11.87
N LYS A 82 10.80 -6.88 12.60
CA LYS A 82 10.48 -8.30 12.36
C LYS A 82 9.90 -8.49 10.95
N TRP A 83 8.91 -7.68 10.58
CA TRP A 83 8.24 -7.79 9.29
C TRP A 83 9.10 -7.28 8.14
N ALA A 84 9.81 -6.16 8.30
CA ALA A 84 10.74 -5.65 7.29
C ALA A 84 11.87 -6.65 7.00
N LYS A 85 12.40 -7.33 8.04
CA LYS A 85 13.38 -8.41 7.84
C LYS A 85 12.80 -9.58 7.04
N LYS A 86 11.54 -9.96 7.31
CA LYS A 86 10.85 -11.01 6.55
C LYS A 86 10.66 -10.59 5.09
N ALA A 87 10.27 -9.34 4.84
CA ALA A 87 10.14 -8.78 3.49
C ALA A 87 11.45 -8.87 2.70
N VAL A 88 12.58 -8.43 3.30
CA VAL A 88 13.91 -8.56 2.70
C VAL A 88 14.25 -10.02 2.39
N THR A 89 14.05 -10.93 3.35
CA THR A 89 14.33 -12.37 3.13
C THR A 89 13.44 -12.98 2.04
N GLN A 90 12.21 -12.51 1.88
CA GLN A 90 11.30 -13.01 0.85
C GLN A 90 11.73 -12.49 -0.54
N SER A 91 12.00 -11.19 -0.66
CA SER A 91 12.51 -10.59 -1.90
C SER A 91 13.85 -11.20 -2.34
N GLU A 92 14.75 -11.56 -1.41
CA GLU A 92 16.00 -12.27 -1.72
C GLU A 92 15.80 -13.67 -2.30
N LYS A 93 14.69 -14.36 -1.96
CA LYS A 93 14.38 -15.69 -2.51
C LYS A 93 13.80 -15.59 -3.90
N ASP A 94 12.95 -14.59 -4.13
CA ASP A 94 12.25 -14.42 -5.39
C ASP A 94 13.23 -13.87 -6.46
N ALA A 95 14.27 -13.13 -6.05
CA ALA A 95 15.42 -12.70 -6.89
C ALA A 95 15.06 -11.94 -8.18
N ASP A 96 13.81 -11.47 -8.29
CA ASP A 96 13.26 -10.89 -9.51
C ASP A 96 13.49 -9.38 -9.62
N ASP A 97 13.66 -8.67 -8.50
CA ASP A 97 13.73 -7.20 -8.47
C ASP A 97 14.79 -6.66 -7.47
N PRO A 98 16.01 -6.34 -7.96
CA PRO A 98 17.06 -5.75 -7.15
C PRO A 98 16.74 -4.35 -6.59
N GLU A 99 15.87 -3.58 -7.26
CA GLU A 99 15.48 -2.24 -6.79
C GLU A 99 14.53 -2.34 -5.60
N GLN A 100 13.54 -3.24 -5.68
CA GLN A 100 12.69 -3.58 -4.54
C GLN A 100 13.54 -4.06 -3.36
N LEU A 101 14.48 -4.98 -3.57
CA LEU A 101 15.34 -5.47 -2.50
C LEU A 101 16.13 -4.36 -1.82
N LYS A 102 16.65 -3.41 -2.61
CA LYS A 102 17.34 -2.23 -2.07
C LYS A 102 16.39 -1.36 -1.25
N HIS A 103 15.19 -1.08 -1.75
CA HIS A 103 14.17 -0.30 -1.03
C HIS A 103 13.83 -0.93 0.33
N LEU A 104 13.54 -2.23 0.36
CA LEU A 104 13.23 -2.98 1.57
C LEU A 104 14.38 -2.96 2.59
N LYS A 105 15.64 -2.96 2.12
CA LYS A 105 16.82 -2.82 2.99
C LYS A 105 16.93 -1.42 3.57
N ASP A 106 16.70 -0.38 2.77
CA ASP A 106 16.72 1.01 3.21
C ASP A 106 15.62 1.28 4.27
N GLU A 107 14.41 0.73 4.09
CA GLU A 107 13.35 0.73 5.10
C GLU A 107 13.77 0.07 6.41
N LEU A 108 14.32 -1.16 6.33
CA LEU A 108 14.76 -1.91 7.49
C LEU A 108 15.83 -1.16 8.30
N GLU A 109 16.75 -0.46 7.64
CA GLU A 109 17.75 0.37 8.31
C GLU A 109 17.12 1.56 9.06
N SER A 110 16.03 2.12 8.54
CA SER A 110 15.27 3.17 9.24
C SER A 110 14.64 2.62 10.53
N TYR A 111 13.97 1.47 10.44
CA TYR A 111 13.34 0.83 11.61
C TYR A 111 14.35 0.33 12.66
N LYS A 112 15.61 0.05 12.27
CA LYS A 112 16.69 -0.25 13.24
C LYS A 112 17.08 0.95 14.10
N LYS A 113 16.79 2.17 13.65
CA LYS A 113 17.03 3.42 14.36
C LYS A 113 15.78 3.96 15.05
N ASP A 114 14.70 3.18 15.07
CA ASP A 114 13.36 3.63 15.49
C ASP A 114 12.86 4.85 14.69
N GLU A 115 13.23 4.91 13.41
CA GLU A 115 12.78 5.95 12.47
C GLU A 115 11.64 5.41 11.59
N LYS A 116 10.56 6.18 11.45
CA LYS A 116 9.43 5.82 10.57
C LYS A 116 9.80 6.06 9.11
N TRP A 117 9.40 5.15 8.22
CA TRP A 117 9.57 5.34 6.79
C TRP A 117 8.56 6.36 6.25
N ARG A 118 9.03 7.19 5.31
CA ARG A 118 8.20 8.14 4.59
C ARG A 118 8.46 7.98 3.11
N GLU A 119 7.39 7.84 2.34
CA GLU A 119 7.48 7.77 0.90
C GLU A 119 7.99 9.11 0.34
N LYS A 120 8.99 9.05 -0.54
CA LYS A 120 9.48 10.24 -1.24
C LYS A 120 8.48 10.60 -2.33
N GLN A 121 7.89 11.78 -2.24
CA GLN A 121 7.06 12.33 -3.31
C GLN A 121 7.95 13.22 -4.20
N ASP A 122 8.31 12.70 -5.38
CA ASP A 122 9.04 13.47 -6.41
C ASP A 122 8.08 14.06 -7.46
N ILE A 123 6.83 14.36 -7.07
CA ILE A 123 5.78 14.89 -7.95
C ILE A 123 5.48 16.33 -7.53
N ASP A 124 5.57 17.26 -8.49
CA ASP A 124 5.01 18.61 -8.34
C ASP A 124 3.50 18.44 -8.16
N GLU A 125 2.98 18.77 -6.97
CA GLU A 125 1.54 18.67 -6.73
C GLU A 125 0.82 19.57 -7.74
N ASN A 126 -0.25 19.06 -8.36
CA ASN A 126 -1.06 19.89 -9.23
C ASN A 126 -1.82 20.90 -8.36
N ASP A 127 -1.21 22.07 -8.15
CA ASP A 127 -1.80 23.22 -7.45
C ASP A 127 -3.03 23.80 -8.19
N ALA A 128 -3.38 23.27 -9.36
CA ALA A 128 -4.57 23.69 -10.08
C ALA A 128 -5.84 23.34 -9.26
N PRO A 129 -6.75 24.30 -9.06
CA PRO A 129 -8.05 24.04 -8.46
C PRO A 129 -8.79 22.92 -9.21
N ILE A 130 -9.44 22.01 -8.48
CA ILE A 130 -10.26 20.92 -9.05
C ILE A 130 -11.35 21.48 -9.99
N ASP A 131 -11.78 22.73 -9.76
CA ASP A 131 -12.78 23.45 -10.55
C ASP A 131 -12.20 24.24 -11.74
N ALA A 132 -10.92 24.08 -12.07
CA ALA A 132 -10.38 24.68 -13.28
C ALA A 132 -11.16 24.13 -14.49
N PRO A 133 -11.73 24.99 -15.35
CA PRO A 133 -12.49 24.51 -16.51
C PRO A 133 -11.58 23.61 -17.35
N LEU A 134 -12.01 22.36 -17.55
CA LEU A 134 -11.36 21.42 -18.46
C LEU A 134 -11.13 22.16 -19.77
N GLN A 135 -9.86 22.39 -20.12
CA GLN A 135 -9.55 22.91 -21.44
C GLN A 135 -9.98 21.82 -22.42
N THR A 136 -11.12 22.06 -23.08
CA THR A 136 -11.54 21.25 -24.22
C THR A 136 -10.38 21.23 -25.19
N ILE A 137 -9.77 20.05 -25.35
CA ILE A 137 -8.81 19.80 -26.42
C ILE A 137 -9.62 19.86 -27.70
N ASP A 138 -9.63 21.03 -28.33
CA ASP A 138 -10.23 21.22 -29.65
C ASP A 138 -9.38 20.41 -30.64
N THR A 139 -10.00 19.41 -31.27
CA THR A 139 -9.32 18.43 -32.14
C THR A 139 -9.50 18.81 -33.60
#